data_AF-A0A368GHT6-F1
#
_entry.id   AF-A0A368GHT6-F1
#
_cell.length_a   1.000
_cell.length_b   1.000
_cell.length_c   1.000
_cell.angle_alpha   90.00
_cell.angle_beta   90.00
_cell.angle_gamma   90.00
#
_symmetry.space_group_name_H-M   'P 1'
#
loop_
_entity.id
_entity.type
_entity.pdbx_description
1 polymer ?
#
loop_
_entity_poly.entity_id
_entity_poly.type
_entity_poly.pdbx_seq_one_letter_code
_entity_poly.pdbx_strand_id
1 'polypeptide(L)'
;LEKNCRKTPKIGNSCDGSTNLHYGTILVVVFAQVTSTTVGWKPNSITNVKRCTTDKSRYITDGVAESALQKELAVGFVTNTRVTHATPASLYAKGVYRGLESDEETKDLKNDCPDIARQLLSYPASEFKVMMGGGARNLLSKSRGGNRRDGRNIDIEWSELGGTRRVLRSVNDLQAVTASDEKLLAPRLAEMTAKAIEQLQHGEKGFFLLVEGGLIDVAEHQNVIKTAFTELYEFEEAIRKARTMTDPSETLIIVTADHDHAVTIPGYLPVNDTIISGCFF
;
A
#
# COMPACT_ATOMS: atom_id res chain seq x y z
N LEU A 1 -13.54 8.54 57.62
CA LEU A 1 -13.40 7.12 57.22
C LEU A 1 -12.38 7.05 56.07
N GLU A 2 -11.13 7.51 56.17
CA GLU A 2 -10.05 7.22 57.13
C GLU A 2 -9.53 5.76 57.10
N LYS A 3 -8.22 5.59 56.83
CA LYS A 3 -7.36 4.36 56.89
C LYS A 3 -7.65 3.30 55.79
N ASN A 4 -6.72 2.48 55.26
CA ASN A 4 -5.23 2.38 55.28
C ASN A 4 -4.80 1.34 54.19
N CYS A 5 -3.59 1.24 53.62
CA CYS A 5 -2.39 2.11 53.60
C CYS A 5 -1.43 1.73 52.43
N ARG A 6 -0.42 2.57 52.18
CA ARG A 6 0.83 2.45 51.37
C ARG A 6 1.35 1.04 50.99
N LYS A 7 1.90 0.93 49.76
CA LYS A 7 3.37 0.81 49.48
C LYS A 7 3.70 0.86 47.97
N THR A 8 4.61 1.75 47.59
CA THR A 8 5.27 1.76 46.27
C THR A 8 6.32 0.65 46.18
N PRO A 9 6.43 -0.08 45.05
CA PRO A 9 7.59 -0.95 44.80
C PRO A 9 8.83 -0.10 44.51
N LYS A 10 9.96 -0.46 45.10
CA LYS A 10 11.27 0.02 44.65
C LYS A 10 11.63 -0.70 43.36
N ILE A 11 12.00 0.03 42.31
CA ILE A 11 12.64 -0.58 41.13
C ILE A 11 14.08 -0.93 41.54
N GLY A 12 14.30 -2.21 41.80
CA GLY A 12 15.64 -2.79 41.94
C GLY A 12 16.16 -3.25 40.58
N ASN A 13 17.47 -3.17 40.37
CA ASN A 13 18.12 -3.65 39.15
C ASN A 13 18.12 -5.19 39.05
N SER A 14 18.43 -5.65 37.82
CA SER A 14 18.76 -7.01 37.40
C SER A 14 17.68 -8.09 37.49
N CYS A 15 16.99 -8.29 36.35
CA CYS A 15 16.90 -9.62 35.74
C CYS A 15 17.42 -9.51 34.30
N ASP A 16 18.58 -10.10 34.04
CA ASP A 16 18.93 -10.61 32.71
C ASP A 16 18.02 -11.82 32.40
N GLY A 17 17.68 -12.03 31.14
CA GLY A 17 16.69 -13.04 30.74
C GLY A 17 15.91 -12.70 29.48
N SER A 18 16.62 -12.49 28.37
CA SER A 18 16.12 -12.64 26.99
C SER A 18 14.63 -12.37 26.76
N THR A 19 14.19 -11.11 26.83
CA THR A 19 12.91 -10.74 26.21
C THR A 19 13.08 -10.81 24.70
N ASN A 20 12.64 -11.92 24.10
CA ASN A 20 12.32 -11.95 22.68
C ASN A 20 11.24 -10.89 22.44
N LEU A 21 11.67 -9.70 22.02
CA LEU A 21 10.79 -8.73 21.39
C LEU A 21 10.28 -9.39 20.11
N HIS A 22 9.05 -9.90 20.17
CA HIS A 22 8.29 -10.20 18.97
C HIS A 22 8.17 -8.89 18.19
N TYR A 23 8.85 -8.83 17.04
CA TYR A 23 8.97 -7.60 16.26
C TYR A 23 7.60 -7.28 15.66
N GLY A 24 7.01 -6.18 16.13
CA GLY A 24 5.62 -5.87 15.86
C GLY A 24 5.32 -5.62 14.38
N THR A 25 4.14 -6.06 13.96
CA THR A 25 3.59 -5.80 12.62
C THR A 25 3.19 -4.33 12.50
N ILE A 26 3.49 -3.70 11.37
CA ILE A 26 3.06 -2.32 11.07
C ILE A 26 2.18 -2.34 9.83
N LEU A 27 0.89 -2.11 10.03
CA LEU A 27 -0.07 -1.89 8.96
C LEU A 27 -0.34 -0.39 8.86
N VAL A 28 0.04 0.22 7.73
CA VAL A 28 -0.34 1.60 7.43
C VAL A 28 -1.46 1.54 6.40
N VAL A 29 -2.63 2.03 6.78
CA VAL A 29 -3.81 2.13 5.92
C VAL A 29 -3.92 3.59 5.51
N VAL A 30 -3.63 3.89 4.25
CA VAL A 30 -3.49 5.27 3.76
C VAL A 30 -4.52 5.56 2.68
N PHE A 31 -5.28 6.61 2.86
CA PHE A 31 -6.00 7.26 1.77
C PHE A 31 -4.97 8.03 0.92
N ALA A 32 -4.83 7.65 -0.35
CA ALA A 32 -4.03 8.27 -1.42
C ALA A 32 -2.57 8.69 -1.09
N GLN A 33 -2.00 9.62 -1.87
CA GLN A 33 -0.59 9.94 -2.14
C GLN A 33 0.36 10.01 -0.93
N VAL A 34 0.94 8.87 -0.54
CA VAL A 34 2.09 8.86 0.39
C VAL A 34 3.25 9.69 -0.18
N THR A 35 3.60 10.72 0.57
CA THR A 35 4.92 11.38 0.50
C THR A 35 5.71 10.98 1.72
N SER A 36 7.00 11.31 1.78
CA SER A 36 7.82 11.05 2.96
C SER A 36 7.26 11.66 4.26
N THR A 37 6.50 12.74 4.18
CA THR A 37 5.86 13.34 5.36
C THR A 37 4.65 12.54 5.87
N THR A 38 4.01 11.70 5.06
CA THR A 38 2.77 10.97 5.41
C THR A 38 2.97 9.88 6.48
N VAL A 39 4.19 9.31 6.58
CA VAL A 39 4.54 8.28 7.60
C VAL A 39 5.40 8.88 8.74
N GLY A 40 5.44 10.21 8.86
CA GLY A 40 6.22 10.91 9.89
C GLY A 40 7.74 10.78 9.78
N TRP A 41 8.25 10.21 8.68
CA TRP A 41 9.66 9.87 8.52
C TRP A 41 10.22 10.49 7.23
N LYS A 42 10.99 11.57 7.39
CA LYS A 42 11.54 12.35 6.27
C LYS A 42 12.95 11.83 5.88
N PRO A 43 13.12 11.15 4.72
CA PRO A 43 14.41 10.70 4.23
C PRO A 43 15.31 11.86 3.86
N ASN A 44 16.60 11.57 3.81
CA ASN A 44 17.64 12.50 3.43
C ASN A 44 17.73 12.68 1.89
N SER A 45 16.68 13.16 1.24
CA SER A 45 16.74 13.45 -0.21
C SER A 45 15.93 14.66 -0.69
N ILE A 46 16.39 15.27 -1.79
CA ILE A 46 15.92 16.58 -2.27
C ILE A 46 14.71 16.43 -3.20
N THR A 47 13.55 16.90 -2.74
CA THR A 47 12.27 16.91 -3.47
C THR A 47 12.23 18.00 -4.54
N ASN A 48 12.90 17.80 -5.68
CA ASN A 48 12.78 18.68 -6.86
C ASN A 48 13.22 17.97 -8.17
N VAL A 49 12.58 16.86 -8.50
CA VAL A 49 12.84 16.09 -9.74
C VAL A 49 11.79 16.45 -10.80
N LYS A 50 12.16 17.21 -11.84
CA LYS A 50 11.22 17.69 -12.87
C LYS A 50 10.60 16.59 -13.76
N ARG A 51 11.34 15.51 -14.02
CA ARG A 51 10.85 14.30 -14.72
C ARG A 51 11.55 13.05 -14.20
N CYS A 52 12.87 13.02 -14.22
CA CYS A 52 13.66 11.97 -13.57
C CYS A 52 15.06 12.49 -13.19
N THR A 53 15.79 11.71 -12.41
CA THR A 53 17.19 11.93 -12.06
C THR A 53 17.93 10.60 -11.93
N THR A 54 19.14 10.53 -12.46
CA THR A 54 20.06 9.38 -12.30
C THR A 54 21.02 9.56 -11.13
N ASP A 55 20.95 10.71 -10.44
CA ASP A 55 21.73 11.04 -9.26
C ASP A 55 21.24 10.22 -8.06
N LYS A 56 21.92 9.08 -7.82
CA LYS A 56 21.60 8.16 -6.72
C LYS A 56 21.70 8.79 -5.34
N SER A 57 22.40 9.93 -5.17
CA SER A 57 22.43 10.64 -3.88
C SER A 57 21.07 11.27 -3.51
N ARG A 58 20.15 11.37 -4.48
CA ARG A 58 18.76 11.84 -4.28
C ARG A 58 17.77 10.71 -4.07
N TYR A 59 18.22 9.45 -4.12
CA TYR A 59 17.35 8.30 -3.95
C TYR A 59 17.09 8.09 -2.47
N ILE A 60 15.82 7.87 -2.12
CA ILE A 60 15.45 7.40 -0.79
C ILE A 60 15.98 5.96 -0.68
N THR A 61 16.77 5.64 0.35
CA THR A 61 17.34 4.29 0.58
C THR A 61 17.08 3.76 1.98
N ASP A 62 16.53 4.62 2.83
CA ASP A 62 16.23 4.45 4.24
C ASP A 62 14.71 4.40 4.51
N GLY A 63 13.89 4.43 3.44
CA GLY A 63 12.41 4.42 3.43
C GLY A 63 11.76 3.39 4.36
N VAL A 64 10.48 3.57 4.70
CA VAL A 64 9.78 2.65 5.62
C VAL A 64 9.79 1.20 5.11
N ALA A 65 9.70 1.00 3.80
CA ALA A 65 9.82 -0.31 3.15
C ALA A 65 11.26 -0.86 3.21
N GLU A 66 12.27 -0.04 2.90
CA GLU A 66 13.68 -0.42 3.01
C GLU A 66 14.08 -0.74 4.46
N SER A 67 13.68 0.11 5.41
CA SER A 67 13.86 -0.08 6.85
C SER A 67 13.16 -1.34 7.37
N ALA A 68 11.99 -1.69 6.82
CA ALA A 68 11.31 -2.94 7.12
C ALA A 68 12.09 -4.16 6.58
N LEU A 69 12.50 -4.13 5.30
CA LEU A 69 13.34 -5.17 4.70
C LEU A 69 14.70 -5.35 5.41
N GLN A 70 15.34 -4.24 5.80
CA GLN A 70 16.59 -4.24 6.58
C GLN A 70 16.44 -4.83 7.99
N LYS A 71 15.20 -4.88 8.52
CA LYS A 71 14.83 -5.55 9.76
C LYS A 71 14.25 -6.95 9.53
N GLU A 72 14.42 -7.51 8.33
CA GLU A 72 13.94 -8.84 7.93
C GLU A 72 12.40 -8.99 7.99
N LEU A 73 11.65 -7.88 8.06
CA LEU A 73 10.19 -7.89 7.96
C LEU A 73 9.76 -8.27 6.54
N ALA A 74 8.69 -9.05 6.42
CA ALA A 74 8.03 -9.21 5.13
C ALA A 74 7.38 -7.88 4.71
N VAL A 75 7.50 -7.49 3.44
CA VAL A 75 6.93 -6.21 2.94
C VAL A 75 5.95 -6.47 1.81
N GLY A 76 4.86 -5.72 1.80
CA GLY A 76 3.96 -5.66 0.65
C GLY A 76 3.00 -4.46 0.65
N PHE A 77 2.22 -4.36 -0.43
CA PHE A 77 1.15 -3.37 -0.55
C PHE A 77 -0.09 -3.90 -1.27
N VAL A 78 -1.22 -3.26 -0.97
CA VAL A 78 -2.54 -3.47 -1.59
C VAL A 78 -3.11 -2.10 -1.96
N THR A 79 -3.71 -1.98 -3.14
CA THR A 79 -4.40 -0.76 -3.57
C THR A 79 -5.58 -1.06 -4.50
N ASN A 80 -6.65 -0.25 -4.45
CA ASN A 80 -7.68 -0.22 -5.50
C ASN A 80 -7.29 0.65 -6.72
N THR A 81 -6.13 1.32 -6.69
CA THR A 81 -5.59 2.10 -7.82
C THR A 81 -4.68 1.24 -8.72
N ARG A 82 -3.68 1.84 -9.36
CA ARG A 82 -2.66 1.12 -10.15
C ARG A 82 -1.49 0.78 -9.24
N VAL A 83 -0.87 -0.39 -9.39
CA VAL A 83 0.36 -0.72 -8.62
C VAL A 83 1.54 0.24 -8.87
N THR A 84 1.43 1.04 -9.94
CA THR A 84 2.35 2.11 -10.36
C THR A 84 1.87 3.52 -9.99
N HIS A 85 0.71 3.66 -9.32
CA HIS A 85 0.22 4.94 -8.82
C HIS A 85 1.14 5.51 -7.73
N ALA A 86 1.04 6.82 -7.47
CA ALA A 86 1.97 7.54 -6.61
C ALA A 86 2.12 6.94 -5.20
N THR A 87 1.02 6.48 -4.61
CA THR A 87 0.95 5.92 -3.26
C THR A 87 1.70 4.59 -3.11
N PRO A 88 1.40 3.51 -3.87
CA PRO A 88 2.21 2.29 -3.80
C PRO A 88 3.63 2.55 -4.33
N ALA A 89 3.79 3.41 -5.34
CA ALA A 89 5.10 3.77 -5.88
C ALA A 89 6.01 4.45 -4.84
N SER A 90 5.48 5.17 -3.85
CA SER A 90 6.32 5.81 -2.82
C SER A 90 7.13 4.82 -1.97
N LEU A 91 6.75 3.53 -1.95
CA LEU A 91 7.47 2.48 -1.24
C LEU A 91 8.70 1.96 -2.00
N TYR A 92 8.82 2.21 -3.30
CA TYR A 92 9.87 1.57 -4.12
C TYR A 92 10.45 2.43 -5.25
N ALA A 93 9.69 3.36 -5.81
CA ALA A 93 10.08 4.16 -6.96
C ALA A 93 10.96 5.34 -6.54
N LYS A 94 12.08 5.49 -7.24
CA LYS A 94 13.17 6.40 -6.89
C LYS A 94 13.55 7.26 -8.08
N GLY A 95 13.84 8.53 -7.81
CA GLY A 95 14.35 9.47 -8.81
C GLY A 95 13.43 9.69 -10.01
N VAL A 96 12.14 9.39 -9.92
CA VAL A 96 11.18 9.41 -11.04
C VAL A 96 9.94 10.24 -10.67
N TYR A 97 9.41 11.01 -11.61
CA TYR A 97 8.19 11.78 -11.44
C TYR A 97 6.95 10.87 -11.48
N ARG A 98 5.98 11.10 -10.60
CA ARG A 98 4.78 10.24 -10.41
C ARG A 98 3.96 9.97 -11.68
N GLY A 99 4.05 10.85 -12.69
CA GLY A 99 3.36 10.68 -13.98
C GLY A 99 4.07 9.76 -14.98
N LEU A 100 5.21 9.18 -14.64
CA LEU A 100 5.98 8.27 -15.51
C LEU A 100 5.72 6.80 -15.10
N GLU A 101 4.45 6.40 -15.13
CA GLU A 101 4.03 5.07 -14.68
C GLU A 101 4.54 3.94 -15.60
N SER A 102 4.66 4.22 -16.91
CA SER A 102 5.22 3.32 -17.92
C SER A 102 6.13 4.08 -18.91
N ASP A 103 6.74 3.37 -19.85
CA ASP A 103 7.55 3.98 -20.92
C ASP A 103 6.71 4.73 -21.98
N GLU A 104 5.37 4.58 -21.98
CA GLU A 104 4.48 5.37 -22.83
C GLU A 104 4.55 6.88 -22.50
N GLU A 105 4.84 7.20 -21.23
CA GLU A 105 5.02 8.56 -20.73
C GLU A 105 6.48 9.05 -20.81
N THR A 106 7.47 8.17 -21.06
CA THR A 106 8.90 8.51 -21.06
C THR A 106 9.49 8.87 -22.43
N LYS A 107 8.67 9.17 -23.45
CA LYS A 107 9.09 9.37 -24.86
C LYS A 107 10.26 10.35 -25.07
N ASP A 108 10.38 11.37 -24.22
CA ASP A 108 11.43 12.40 -24.31
C ASP A 108 12.62 12.15 -23.35
N LEU A 109 12.63 11.04 -22.62
CA LEU A 109 13.63 10.76 -21.59
C LEU A 109 14.75 9.88 -22.14
N LYS A 110 15.99 10.24 -21.80
CA LYS A 110 17.15 9.40 -22.09
C LYS A 110 17.04 8.07 -21.33
N ASN A 111 17.54 6.99 -21.94
CA ASN A 111 17.36 5.58 -21.55
C ASN A 111 17.69 5.22 -20.09
N ASP A 112 18.43 6.08 -19.37
CA ASP A 112 18.92 5.82 -18.01
C ASP A 112 17.89 6.05 -16.90
N CYS A 113 16.69 6.56 -17.23
CA CYS A 113 15.59 6.72 -16.28
C CYS A 113 14.56 5.58 -16.41
N PRO A 114 14.53 4.59 -15.49
CA PRO A 114 13.47 3.58 -15.47
C PRO A 114 12.13 4.20 -15.03
N ASP A 115 11.09 3.97 -15.82
CA ASP A 115 9.69 4.21 -15.43
C ASP A 115 9.30 3.43 -14.17
N ILE A 116 8.21 3.84 -13.51
CA ILE A 116 7.80 3.25 -12.23
C ILE A 116 7.56 1.74 -12.36
N ALA A 117 6.90 1.27 -13.43
CA ALA A 117 6.73 -0.16 -13.66
C ALA A 117 8.06 -0.92 -13.76
N ARG A 118 9.08 -0.40 -14.46
CA ARG A 118 10.42 -1.01 -14.49
C ARG A 118 11.08 -1.12 -13.11
N GLN A 119 10.78 -0.21 -12.19
CA GLN A 119 11.36 -0.23 -10.83
C GLN A 119 10.78 -1.34 -9.94
N LEU A 120 9.66 -1.97 -10.33
CA LEU A 120 9.16 -3.19 -9.69
C LEU A 120 10.17 -4.36 -9.76
N LEU A 121 11.03 -4.38 -10.80
CA LEU A 121 12.03 -5.42 -11.03
C LEU A 121 13.34 -5.19 -10.27
N SER A 122 13.36 -4.34 -9.26
CA SER A 122 14.58 -3.90 -8.56
C SER A 122 14.32 -3.58 -7.09
N TYR A 123 15.37 -3.61 -6.27
CA TYR A 123 15.26 -3.31 -4.85
C TYR A 123 14.72 -1.87 -4.61
N PRO A 124 13.71 -1.68 -3.74
CA PRO A 124 13.19 -2.67 -2.77
C PRO A 124 12.04 -3.56 -3.28
N ALA A 125 11.36 -3.20 -4.37
CA ALA A 125 10.19 -3.93 -4.86
C ALA A 125 10.46 -5.39 -5.26
N SER A 126 11.69 -5.71 -5.70
CA SER A 126 12.12 -7.09 -5.99
C SER A 126 11.96 -8.05 -4.79
N GLU A 127 11.99 -7.51 -3.57
CA GLU A 127 11.89 -8.25 -2.30
C GLU A 127 10.49 -8.18 -1.67
N PHE A 128 9.55 -7.45 -2.26
CA PHE A 128 8.18 -7.40 -1.75
C PHE A 128 7.49 -8.75 -1.99
N LYS A 129 6.93 -9.34 -0.93
CA LYS A 129 6.20 -10.61 -1.02
C LYS A 129 4.82 -10.45 -1.65
N VAL A 130 4.21 -9.26 -1.53
CA VAL A 130 2.85 -8.97 -1.99
C VAL A 130 2.79 -7.60 -2.65
N MET A 131 2.27 -7.55 -3.88
CA MET A 131 1.98 -6.31 -4.60
C MET A 131 0.65 -6.51 -5.34
N MET A 132 -0.44 -5.95 -4.84
CA MET A 132 -1.78 -6.16 -5.41
C MET A 132 -2.49 -4.84 -5.72
N GLY A 133 -3.14 -4.81 -6.87
CA GLY A 133 -3.92 -3.69 -7.36
C GLY A 133 -4.12 -3.75 -8.88
N GLY A 134 -4.65 -2.68 -9.45
CA GLY A 134 -4.87 -2.55 -10.89
C GLY A 134 -3.64 -2.09 -11.68
N GLY A 135 -3.87 -1.61 -12.90
CA GLY A 135 -2.81 -1.00 -13.73
C GLY A 135 -2.01 -1.98 -14.59
N ALA A 136 -2.47 -3.23 -14.75
CA ALA A 136 -1.79 -4.25 -15.55
C ALA A 136 -1.35 -3.78 -16.96
N ARG A 137 -2.10 -2.86 -17.60
CA ARG A 137 -1.69 -2.27 -18.89
C ARG A 137 -0.30 -1.61 -18.85
N ASN A 138 0.12 -1.00 -17.75
CA ASN A 138 1.45 -0.38 -17.60
C ASN A 138 2.60 -1.41 -17.54
N LEU A 139 2.28 -2.68 -17.28
CA LEU A 139 3.23 -3.79 -17.17
C LEU A 139 3.42 -4.56 -18.49
N LEU A 140 2.46 -4.43 -19.42
CA LEU A 140 2.35 -5.25 -20.63
C LEU A 140 2.76 -4.46 -21.89
N SER A 141 3.41 -5.14 -22.84
CA SER A 141 3.68 -4.59 -24.17
C SER A 141 2.39 -4.30 -24.95
N LYS A 142 2.44 -3.36 -25.92
CA LYS A 142 1.34 -3.14 -26.89
C LYS A 142 0.90 -4.44 -27.58
N SER A 143 1.83 -5.36 -27.88
CA SER A 143 1.54 -6.69 -28.45
C SER A 143 0.78 -7.63 -27.50
N ARG A 144 0.78 -7.38 -26.19
CA ARG A 144 -0.02 -8.08 -25.17
C ARG A 144 -1.18 -7.23 -24.63
N GLY A 145 -1.59 -6.20 -25.36
CA GLY A 145 -2.74 -5.35 -25.01
C GLY A 145 -2.48 -4.29 -23.93
N GLY A 146 -1.21 -3.99 -23.65
CA GLY A 146 -0.81 -2.97 -22.69
C GLY A 146 -0.39 -1.63 -23.28
N ASN A 147 0.29 -0.85 -22.45
CA ASN A 147 0.76 0.50 -22.74
C ASN A 147 2.24 0.52 -23.19
N ARG A 148 3.04 -0.49 -22.83
CA ARG A 148 4.49 -0.45 -23.05
C ARG A 148 4.88 -0.50 -24.52
N ARG A 149 5.75 0.42 -24.93
CA ARG A 149 6.23 0.63 -26.31
C ARG A 149 7.63 0.05 -26.53
N ASP A 150 8.42 -0.07 -25.47
CA ASP A 150 9.74 -0.71 -25.42
C ASP A 150 9.73 -2.23 -25.68
N GLY A 151 8.54 -2.84 -25.81
CA GLY A 151 8.36 -4.28 -26.03
C GLY A 151 8.51 -5.13 -24.78
N ARG A 152 8.82 -4.53 -23.63
CA ARG A 152 9.01 -5.22 -22.34
C ARG A 152 7.69 -5.70 -21.75
N ASN A 153 7.81 -6.65 -20.85
CA ASN A 153 6.70 -7.32 -20.20
C ASN A 153 7.08 -7.58 -18.74
N ILE A 154 6.88 -6.55 -17.93
CA ILE A 154 7.30 -6.48 -16.53
C ILE A 154 6.72 -7.64 -15.70
N ASP A 155 5.54 -8.15 -16.07
CA ASP A 155 4.91 -9.30 -15.45
C ASP A 155 5.59 -10.64 -15.78
N ILE A 156 6.13 -10.80 -16.99
CA ILE A 156 6.94 -11.96 -17.38
C ILE A 156 8.32 -11.84 -16.71
N GLU A 157 8.97 -10.68 -16.86
CA GLU A 157 10.29 -10.41 -16.28
C GLU A 157 10.30 -10.55 -14.75
N TRP A 158 9.22 -10.18 -14.06
CA TRP A 158 9.03 -10.44 -12.63
C TRP A 158 8.99 -11.94 -12.31
N SER A 159 8.32 -12.73 -13.14
CA SER A 159 8.23 -14.18 -12.97
C SER A 159 9.57 -14.89 -13.25
N GLU A 160 10.47 -14.26 -14.00
CA GLU A 160 11.83 -14.72 -14.31
C GLU A 160 12.85 -14.34 -13.22
N LEU A 161 12.51 -13.46 -12.28
CA LEU A 161 13.38 -13.15 -11.13
C LEU A 161 13.47 -14.35 -10.16
N GLY A 162 14.69 -14.79 -9.87
CA GLY A 162 14.98 -16.00 -9.09
C GLY A 162 14.33 -16.04 -7.70
N GLY A 163 13.55 -17.10 -7.45
CA GLY A 163 12.69 -17.29 -6.28
C GLY A 163 11.27 -17.69 -6.70
N THR A 164 10.42 -18.07 -5.75
CA THR A 164 9.04 -18.50 -6.06
C THR A 164 8.14 -17.28 -6.30
N ARG A 165 8.17 -16.73 -7.52
CA ARG A 165 7.29 -15.63 -7.94
C ARG A 165 6.11 -16.13 -8.77
N ARG A 166 4.99 -15.41 -8.66
CA ARG A 166 3.77 -15.60 -9.44
C ARG A 166 3.17 -14.25 -9.79
N VAL A 167 2.54 -14.14 -10.95
CA VAL A 167 1.68 -13.02 -11.31
C VAL A 167 0.24 -13.53 -11.36
N LEU A 168 -0.63 -12.86 -10.62
CA LEU A 168 -2.07 -13.11 -10.60
C LEU A 168 -2.73 -12.05 -11.49
N ARG A 169 -3.66 -12.43 -12.38
CA ARG A 169 -4.31 -11.49 -13.33
C ARG A 169 -5.84 -11.45 -13.21
N SER A 170 -6.43 -12.31 -12.39
CA SER A 170 -7.87 -12.45 -12.19
C SER A 170 -8.20 -12.75 -10.73
N VAL A 171 -9.48 -12.57 -10.35
CA VAL A 171 -9.98 -13.02 -9.04
C VAL A 171 -9.78 -14.53 -8.88
N ASN A 172 -9.95 -15.31 -9.95
CA ASN A 172 -9.72 -16.74 -9.94
C ASN A 172 -8.26 -17.09 -9.66
N ASP A 173 -7.28 -16.29 -10.09
CA ASP A 173 -5.86 -16.51 -9.73
C ASP A 173 -5.60 -16.21 -8.24
N LEU A 174 -6.32 -15.24 -7.66
CA LEU A 174 -6.26 -14.89 -6.23
C LEU A 174 -6.93 -15.96 -5.35
N GLN A 175 -8.05 -16.51 -5.82
CA GLN A 175 -8.87 -17.52 -5.14
C GLN A 175 -8.47 -18.97 -5.45
N ALA A 176 -7.64 -19.22 -6.46
CA ALA A 176 -6.98 -20.52 -6.66
C ALA A 176 -6.08 -20.90 -5.47
N VAL A 177 -5.86 -19.97 -4.53
CA VAL A 177 -5.47 -20.22 -3.15
C VAL A 177 -6.75 -20.34 -2.27
N THR A 178 -7.55 -21.38 -2.58
CA THR A 178 -8.81 -21.94 -1.97
C THR A 178 -9.69 -21.09 -1.03
N ALA A 179 -11.04 -21.07 -1.12
CA ALA A 179 -12.00 -21.62 -2.11
C ALA A 179 -13.47 -21.17 -1.84
N SER A 180 -14.32 -20.99 -2.88
CA SER A 180 -15.79 -21.27 -2.90
C SER A 180 -16.42 -21.06 -4.31
N ASP A 181 -17.70 -21.39 -4.50
CA ASP A 181 -18.44 -21.42 -5.79
C ASP A 181 -19.20 -20.12 -6.17
N GLU A 182 -18.78 -18.94 -5.69
CA GLU A 182 -19.50 -17.67 -5.93
C GLU A 182 -19.09 -16.95 -7.23
N LYS A 183 -19.97 -16.07 -7.73
CA LYS A 183 -19.75 -15.29 -8.97
C LYS A 183 -19.17 -13.91 -8.65
N LEU A 184 -18.07 -13.54 -9.33
CA LEU A 184 -17.13 -12.54 -8.82
C LEU A 184 -16.81 -11.43 -9.82
N LEU A 185 -16.56 -10.22 -9.32
CA LEU A 185 -16.13 -9.06 -10.09
C LEU A 185 -15.16 -8.21 -9.26
N ALA A 186 -13.86 -8.31 -9.59
CA ALA A 186 -12.72 -7.71 -8.89
C ALA A 186 -12.59 -8.10 -7.40
N PRO A 187 -11.36 -8.32 -6.87
CA PRO A 187 -11.23 -8.60 -5.46
C PRO A 187 -11.47 -7.30 -4.67
N ARG A 188 -12.40 -7.32 -3.71
CA ARG A 188 -12.68 -6.14 -2.87
C ARG A 188 -11.41 -5.73 -2.12
N LEU A 189 -11.30 -4.46 -1.73
CA LEU A 189 -10.10 -3.98 -1.02
C LEU A 189 -9.85 -4.78 0.26
N ALA A 190 -10.92 -5.19 0.94
CA ALA A 190 -10.88 -6.09 2.09
C ALA A 190 -10.37 -7.51 1.75
N GLU A 191 -10.71 -8.07 0.59
CA GLU A 191 -10.25 -9.41 0.17
C GLU A 191 -8.77 -9.41 -0.19
N MET A 192 -8.32 -8.39 -0.93
CA MET A 192 -6.89 -8.19 -1.18
C MET A 192 -6.13 -7.98 0.13
N THR A 193 -6.68 -7.22 1.07
CA THR A 193 -6.09 -7.01 2.41
C THR A 193 -5.96 -8.31 3.19
N ALA A 194 -7.03 -9.13 3.23
CA ALA A 194 -6.99 -10.45 3.83
C ALA A 194 -5.89 -11.32 3.21
N LYS A 195 -5.83 -11.37 1.87
CA LYS A 195 -4.84 -12.19 1.17
C LYS A 195 -3.41 -11.70 1.36
N ALA A 196 -3.20 -10.39 1.48
CA ALA A 196 -1.90 -9.83 1.82
C ALA A 196 -1.45 -10.25 3.22
N ILE A 197 -2.32 -10.14 4.23
CA ILE A 197 -2.05 -10.58 5.60
C ILE A 197 -1.74 -12.08 5.63
N GLU A 198 -2.55 -12.91 4.95
CA GLU A 198 -2.30 -14.36 4.83
C GLU A 198 -0.90 -14.68 4.29
N GLN A 199 -0.42 -13.98 3.26
CA GLN A 199 0.91 -14.23 2.69
C GLN A 199 2.04 -13.66 3.57
N LEU A 200 1.82 -12.51 4.19
CA LEU A 200 2.86 -11.80 4.95
C LEU A 200 3.08 -12.36 6.36
N GLN A 201 2.04 -12.84 7.04
CA GLN A 201 2.10 -13.38 8.41
C GLN A 201 2.97 -14.65 8.55
N HIS A 202 3.32 -15.31 7.44
CA HIS A 202 4.26 -16.43 7.43
C HIS A 202 5.74 -16.00 7.62
N GLY A 203 6.04 -14.70 7.74
CA GLY A 203 7.38 -14.21 8.06
C GLY A 203 7.67 -14.25 9.57
N GLU A 204 8.76 -14.91 9.97
CA GLU A 204 9.16 -15.10 11.39
C GLU A 204 9.39 -13.80 12.18
N LYS A 205 9.57 -12.66 11.49
CA LYS A 205 9.85 -11.35 12.08
C LYS A 205 8.64 -10.42 12.10
N GLY A 206 7.48 -10.85 11.60
CA GLY A 206 6.34 -9.97 11.32
C GLY A 206 6.44 -9.28 9.96
N PHE A 207 5.59 -8.28 9.72
CA PHE A 207 5.47 -7.63 8.41
C PHE A 207 5.16 -6.13 8.44
N PHE A 208 5.48 -5.47 7.34
CA PHE A 208 4.94 -4.16 6.96
C PHE A 208 3.98 -4.33 5.79
N LEU A 209 2.78 -3.74 5.91
CA LEU A 209 1.78 -3.72 4.84
C LEU A 209 1.24 -2.29 4.66
N LEU A 210 1.18 -1.84 3.42
CA LEU A 210 0.40 -0.66 3.01
C LEU A 210 -0.94 -1.10 2.41
N VAL A 211 -2.05 -0.50 2.83
CA VAL A 211 -3.37 -0.68 2.20
C VAL A 211 -3.90 0.68 1.76
N GLU A 212 -4.24 0.84 0.47
CA GLU A 212 -4.69 2.10 -0.12
C GLU A 212 -6.13 2.05 -0.66
N GLY A 213 -6.97 2.96 -0.18
CA GLY A 213 -8.30 3.28 -0.71
C GLY A 213 -8.26 4.46 -1.69
N GLY A 214 -7.36 4.45 -2.66
CA GLY A 214 -7.02 5.61 -3.50
C GLY A 214 -8.05 5.97 -4.59
N LEU A 215 -9.09 5.16 -4.81
CA LEU A 215 -10.22 5.58 -5.67
C LEU A 215 -11.14 6.62 -5.00
N ILE A 216 -11.02 6.88 -3.70
CA ILE A 216 -11.79 7.95 -3.03
C ILE A 216 -11.35 9.31 -3.57
N ASP A 217 -10.04 9.57 -3.62
CA ASP A 217 -9.41 10.72 -4.28
C ASP A 217 -9.92 10.93 -5.72
N VAL A 218 -9.98 9.85 -6.51
CA VAL A 218 -10.49 9.90 -7.89
C VAL A 218 -11.96 10.31 -7.94
N ALA A 219 -12.79 9.82 -7.03
CA ALA A 219 -14.21 10.15 -6.95
C ALA A 219 -14.44 11.60 -6.47
N GLU A 220 -13.65 12.07 -5.52
CA GLU A 220 -13.70 13.46 -5.00
C GLU A 220 -13.21 14.46 -6.05
N HIS A 221 -12.13 14.16 -6.78
CA HIS A 221 -11.69 14.93 -7.95
C HIS A 221 -12.78 15.02 -9.05
N GLN A 222 -13.64 14.01 -9.16
CA GLN A 222 -14.78 14.02 -10.10
C GLN A 222 -16.06 14.65 -9.52
N ASN A 223 -16.05 15.06 -8.25
CA ASN A 223 -17.23 15.48 -7.48
C ASN A 223 -18.37 14.43 -7.42
N VAL A 224 -18.03 13.13 -7.53
CA VAL A 224 -19.01 12.03 -7.47
C VAL A 224 -19.10 11.50 -6.03
N ILE A 225 -19.70 12.31 -5.16
CA ILE A 225 -19.69 12.08 -3.71
C ILE A 225 -20.24 10.70 -3.30
N LYS A 226 -21.25 10.17 -4.02
CA LYS A 226 -21.76 8.81 -3.77
C LYS A 226 -20.67 7.75 -3.94
N THR A 227 -19.86 7.85 -4.99
CA THR A 227 -18.74 6.92 -5.23
C THR A 227 -17.65 7.11 -4.17
N ALA A 228 -17.33 8.35 -3.78
CA ALA A 228 -16.35 8.62 -2.72
C ALA A 228 -16.73 7.92 -1.39
N PHE A 229 -18.01 8.02 -0.98
CA PHE A 229 -18.50 7.31 0.21
C PHE A 229 -18.56 5.79 0.04
N THR A 230 -18.81 5.26 -1.16
CA THR A 230 -18.73 3.80 -1.42
C THR A 230 -17.28 3.31 -1.30
N GLU A 231 -16.32 4.00 -1.90
CA GLU A 231 -14.89 3.64 -1.78
C GLU A 231 -14.36 3.81 -0.35
N LEU A 232 -14.88 4.80 0.41
CA LEU A 232 -14.59 4.96 1.84
C LEU A 232 -15.15 3.79 2.67
N TYR A 233 -16.32 3.25 2.31
CA TYR A 233 -16.87 2.05 2.93
C TYR A 233 -16.02 0.80 2.61
N GLU A 234 -15.56 0.61 1.37
CA GLU A 234 -14.63 -0.48 1.01
C GLU A 234 -13.30 -0.38 1.79
N PHE A 235 -12.79 0.83 2.00
CA PHE A 235 -11.60 1.11 2.80
C PHE A 235 -11.81 0.77 4.28
N GLU A 236 -12.97 1.10 4.84
CA GLU A 236 -13.33 0.79 6.23
C GLU A 236 -13.55 -0.72 6.45
N GLU A 237 -14.14 -1.43 5.49
CA GLU A 237 -14.21 -2.90 5.49
C GLU A 237 -12.82 -3.55 5.43
N ALA A 238 -11.86 -2.96 4.72
CA ALA A 238 -10.46 -3.42 4.73
C ALA A 238 -9.78 -3.20 6.09
N ILE A 239 -10.03 -2.08 6.76
CA ILE A 239 -9.57 -1.81 8.13
C ILE A 239 -10.19 -2.82 9.12
N ARG A 240 -11.50 -3.08 9.02
CA ARG A 240 -12.16 -4.12 9.83
C ARG A 240 -11.53 -5.49 9.60
N LYS A 241 -11.33 -5.88 8.34
CA LYS A 241 -10.72 -7.16 7.97
C LYS A 241 -9.34 -7.31 8.61
N ALA A 242 -8.49 -6.30 8.46
CA ALA A 242 -7.17 -6.29 9.09
C ALA A 242 -7.24 -6.45 10.61
N ARG A 243 -8.09 -5.67 11.29
CA ARG A 243 -8.31 -5.78 12.75
C ARG A 243 -8.80 -7.15 13.21
N THR A 244 -9.49 -7.91 12.36
CA THR A 244 -9.91 -9.29 12.67
C THR A 244 -8.84 -10.35 12.40
N MET A 245 -7.79 -10.02 11.64
CA MET A 245 -6.76 -10.95 11.18
C MET A 245 -5.39 -10.70 11.83
N THR A 246 -5.28 -9.74 12.74
CA THR A 246 -4.02 -9.40 13.43
C THR A 246 -4.23 -9.23 14.92
N ASP A 247 -3.20 -9.57 15.72
CA ASP A 247 -3.24 -9.36 17.17
C ASP A 247 -2.87 -7.90 17.50
N PRO A 248 -3.74 -7.11 18.17
CA PRO A 248 -3.45 -5.72 18.50
C PRO A 248 -2.37 -5.53 19.59
N SER A 249 -1.94 -6.59 20.28
CA SER A 249 -0.78 -6.54 21.18
C SER A 249 0.55 -6.61 20.43
N GLU A 250 0.56 -7.16 19.22
CA GLU A 250 1.74 -7.28 18.35
C GLU A 250 1.65 -6.44 17.07
N THR A 251 0.49 -5.84 16.78
CA THR A 251 0.21 -5.14 15.51
C THR A 251 -0.22 -3.70 15.72
N LEU A 252 0.58 -2.76 15.20
CA LEU A 252 0.21 -1.36 15.08
C LEU A 252 -0.53 -1.13 13.76
N ILE A 253 -1.79 -0.73 13.85
CA ILE A 253 -2.60 -0.26 12.71
C ILE A 253 -2.69 1.26 12.77
N ILE A 254 -2.18 1.93 11.74
CA ILE A 254 -2.29 3.38 11.55
C ILE A 254 -3.26 3.63 10.40
N VAL A 255 -4.28 4.47 10.61
CA VAL A 255 -5.19 4.92 9.55
C VAL A 255 -4.99 6.43 9.36
N THR A 256 -4.74 6.87 8.13
CA THR A 256 -4.51 8.29 7.80
C THR A 256 -4.90 8.61 6.36
N ALA A 257 -4.99 9.89 6.03
CA ALA A 257 -4.95 10.39 4.66
C ALA A 257 -3.61 11.06 4.35
N ASP A 258 -3.36 11.24 3.05
CA ASP A 258 -2.29 12.04 2.47
C ASP A 258 -2.63 13.54 2.42
N HIS A 259 -3.85 13.85 2.00
CA HIS A 259 -4.46 15.16 1.89
C HIS A 259 -5.99 15.04 1.96
N ASP A 260 -6.68 16.16 1.79
CA ASP A 260 -8.13 16.29 1.83
C ASP A 260 -8.62 16.96 0.52
N HIS A 261 -9.91 16.90 0.26
CA HIS A 261 -10.57 17.54 -0.87
C HIS A 261 -11.52 18.65 -0.39
N ALA A 262 -12.06 19.44 -1.33
CA ALA A 262 -13.02 20.51 -1.02
C ALA A 262 -14.45 19.99 -0.71
N VAL A 263 -14.56 18.84 -0.04
CA VAL A 263 -15.85 18.25 0.35
C VAL A 263 -16.45 19.08 1.49
N THR A 264 -17.72 19.46 1.34
CA THR A 264 -18.46 20.15 2.40
C THR A 264 -19.84 19.50 2.57
N ILE A 265 -20.31 19.40 3.81
CA ILE A 265 -21.64 18.88 4.16
C ILE A 265 -22.46 20.07 4.69
N PRO A 266 -23.12 20.85 3.81
CA PRO A 266 -23.90 22.00 4.24
C PRO A 266 -25.18 21.58 4.96
N GLY A 267 -25.58 22.37 5.97
CA GLY A 267 -26.88 22.27 6.61
C GLY A 267 -28.01 22.91 5.79
N TYR A 268 -29.28 22.72 6.12
CA TYR A 268 -29.80 21.98 7.29
C TYR A 268 -30.67 20.82 6.82
N LEU A 269 -30.24 19.59 7.08
CA LEU A 269 -31.02 18.37 6.82
C LEU A 269 -31.57 17.80 8.14
N PRO A 270 -32.81 17.27 8.15
CA PRO A 270 -33.33 16.46 9.25
C PRO A 270 -32.43 15.25 9.53
N VAL A 271 -32.38 14.80 10.79
CA VAL A 271 -31.55 13.65 11.23
C VAL A 271 -31.92 12.33 10.52
N ASN A 272 -33.15 12.22 10.02
CA ASN A 272 -33.64 11.03 9.32
C ASN A 272 -33.44 11.11 7.79
N ASP A 273 -32.98 12.25 7.26
CA ASP A 273 -32.76 12.46 5.84
C ASP A 273 -31.27 12.22 5.49
N THR A 274 -31.00 11.69 4.30
CA THR A 274 -29.65 11.37 3.85
C THR A 274 -29.17 12.35 2.76
N ILE A 275 -27.94 12.83 2.89
CA ILE A 275 -27.21 13.52 1.79
C ILE A 275 -26.93 12.60 0.60
N ILE A 276 -26.95 11.27 0.80
CA ILE A 276 -26.65 10.26 -0.21
C ILE A 276 -27.94 9.45 -0.44
N SER A 277 -28.68 9.82 -1.49
CA SER A 277 -29.92 9.14 -1.85
C SER A 277 -29.69 7.88 -2.70
N GLY A 278 -30.52 6.86 -2.45
CA GLY A 278 -30.48 5.56 -3.14
C GLY A 278 -29.47 4.58 -2.55
N CYS A 279 -29.79 3.29 -2.62
CA CYS A 279 -29.05 2.21 -1.94
C CYS A 279 -27.53 2.26 -2.19
N PHE A 280 -26.78 1.97 -1.13
CA PHE A 280 -25.49 1.29 -1.23
C PHE A 280 -25.76 -0.18 -1.56
N PHE A 281 -24.87 -0.80 -2.34
CA PHE A 281 -25.01 -2.20 -2.80
C PHE A 281 -24.48 -3.19 -1.76
#